data_AF-A0A7R9ASY3-F1
#
_entry.id   AF-A0A7R9ASY3-F1
#
_cell.length_a   1.000
_cell.length_b   1.000
_cell.length_c   1.000
_cell.angle_alpha   90.00
_cell.angle_beta   90.00
_cell.angle_gamma   90.00
#
_symmetry.space_group_name_H-M   'P 1'
#
loop_
_entity.id
_entity.type
_entity.pdbx_description
1 polymer ?
#
loop_
_entity_poly.entity_id
_entity_poly.type
_entity_poly.pdbx_seq_one_letter_code
_entity_poly.pdbx_strand_id
1 'polypeptide(L)'
;MICYLFKCLLSTSADISPEMIVPTDGGRYDVNVLRRQRSAVYWNEPVTEVRRCSWFYKGAIDTRYVPYEENVSTRLEEEFKIATTTNVWHRKVEFPNKETVVFHGPNVMVHFLQGAALDVWGNTPQTPSRPRVVKRGVDEFDIDEGEPAAVDHVLFLVHGIGSVCDLKFRKVEEVVDEFRSLSLQLVQSHFRSSYDLGRVSRIEVLPVSWHATLHGEATGIDRKLKSITLRSIPKLRHFTNDTLLDILFYTSPVYCQTIMQTVGSELNRLYNLFLNRNPNFQGGVSLGGHSLGSLILFDLLYHQKPPPQDQAPPAADSSVDTNTIDDENSNPGAAGNKVPPDQRKLNHQVSYMMGNAGTGQPCISYPQLTFQPLAFFALGSPIAMFVTVRGIETLGEDFCLPTCPGFFNIFHPFDPVAYRMETLINPELTSLRPVLIPHHKGRKRMHL
;
A
#
# COMPACT_ATOMS: atom_id res chain seq x y z
N MET A 1 3.73 -16.34 -11.60
CA MET A 1 4.95 -16.33 -12.45
C MET A 1 4.73 -17.08 -13.76
N ILE A 2 4.20 -18.32 -13.71
CA ILE A 2 3.92 -19.18 -14.88
C ILE A 2 2.77 -18.61 -15.75
N CYS A 3 1.73 -18.07 -15.12
CA CYS A 3 0.52 -17.62 -15.81
C CYS A 3 0.70 -16.39 -16.70
N TYR A 4 1.64 -15.49 -16.37
CA TYR A 4 1.75 -14.20 -17.05
C TYR A 4 2.28 -14.32 -18.48
N LEU A 5 3.14 -15.32 -18.72
CA LEU A 5 3.72 -15.56 -20.05
C LEU A 5 2.69 -16.13 -21.03
N PHE A 6 1.71 -16.92 -20.59
CA PHE A 6 0.71 -17.51 -21.48
C PHE A 6 -0.20 -16.44 -22.09
N LYS A 7 -0.66 -15.47 -21.30
CA LYS A 7 -1.38 -14.29 -21.81
C LYS A 7 -0.49 -13.41 -22.70
N CYS A 8 0.77 -13.18 -22.34
CA CYS A 8 1.70 -12.38 -23.16
C CYS A 8 1.96 -13.03 -24.53
N LEU A 9 2.13 -14.36 -24.57
CA LEU A 9 2.50 -15.10 -25.78
C LEU A 9 1.34 -15.34 -26.75
N LEU A 10 0.10 -15.35 -26.27
CA LEU A 10 -1.08 -15.41 -27.14
C LEU A 10 -1.27 -14.12 -27.96
N SER A 11 -0.65 -13.00 -27.55
CA SER A 11 -0.92 -11.70 -28.18
C SER A 11 -0.08 -11.38 -29.42
N THR A 12 1.16 -11.85 -29.60
CA THR A 12 1.96 -11.49 -30.79
C THR A 12 3.19 -12.39 -30.97
N SER A 13 3.16 -13.33 -31.92
CA SER A 13 4.34 -14.11 -32.31
C SER A 13 5.18 -13.44 -33.41
N ALA A 14 4.79 -12.26 -33.91
CA ALA A 14 5.46 -11.62 -35.06
C ALA A 14 6.19 -10.29 -34.75
N ASP A 15 5.82 -9.53 -33.71
CA ASP A 15 6.34 -8.15 -33.50
C ASP A 15 6.77 -7.87 -32.04
N ILE A 16 7.65 -8.70 -31.47
CA ILE A 16 8.17 -8.46 -30.12
C ILE A 16 9.34 -7.46 -30.19
N SER A 17 9.10 -6.19 -29.85
CA SER A 17 10.13 -5.15 -29.78
C SER A 17 10.87 -5.16 -28.42
N PRO A 18 12.14 -4.70 -28.36
CA PRO A 18 12.93 -4.55 -27.11
C PRO A 18 12.21 -3.78 -25.98
N GLU A 19 11.29 -2.91 -26.38
CA GLU A 19 10.54 -2.01 -25.50
C GLU A 19 9.14 -2.53 -25.17
N MET A 20 8.78 -3.72 -25.66
CA MET A 20 7.47 -4.31 -25.41
C MET A 20 7.31 -4.65 -23.92
N ILE A 21 6.47 -3.85 -23.26
CA ILE A 21 6.07 -4.01 -21.86
C ILE A 21 4.62 -4.47 -21.84
N VAL A 22 4.36 -5.60 -21.18
CA VAL A 22 3.01 -6.11 -20.99
C VAL A 22 2.58 -5.84 -19.54
N PRO A 23 1.51 -5.06 -19.31
CA PRO A 23 0.98 -4.87 -17.97
C PRO A 23 0.31 -6.15 -17.47
N THR A 24 0.61 -6.54 -16.24
CA THR A 24 0.02 -7.70 -15.57
C THR A 24 -0.58 -7.30 -14.21
N ASP A 25 -1.37 -8.20 -13.62
CA ASP A 25 -1.96 -8.02 -12.29
C ASP A 25 -2.76 -6.71 -12.18
N GLY A 26 -3.68 -6.48 -13.13
CA GLY A 26 -4.46 -5.24 -13.15
C GLY A 26 -3.61 -3.98 -13.44
N GLY A 27 -2.45 -4.13 -14.07
CA GLY A 27 -1.53 -3.02 -14.40
C GLY A 27 -0.59 -2.62 -13.27
N ARG A 28 -0.47 -3.45 -12.22
CA ARG A 28 0.42 -3.21 -11.08
C ARG A 28 1.86 -3.62 -11.33
N TYR A 29 2.06 -4.54 -12.27
CA TYR A 29 3.39 -5.01 -12.69
C TYR A 29 3.56 -4.82 -14.19
N ASP A 30 4.77 -4.46 -14.58
CA ASP A 30 5.20 -4.39 -15.97
C ASP A 30 6.13 -5.58 -16.24
N VAL A 31 5.80 -6.36 -17.27
CA VAL A 31 6.61 -7.50 -17.74
C VAL A 31 7.29 -7.13 -19.04
N ASN A 32 8.62 -7.02 -19.03
CA ASN A 32 9.40 -7.00 -20.25
C ASN A 32 9.60 -8.44 -20.74
N VAL A 33 8.94 -8.81 -21.84
CA VAL A 33 8.91 -10.18 -22.35
C VAL A 33 10.29 -10.63 -22.84
N LEU A 34 11.08 -9.73 -23.43
CA LEU A 34 12.40 -10.05 -23.97
C LEU A 34 13.48 -10.15 -22.89
N ARG A 35 13.51 -9.19 -21.97
CA ARG A 35 14.42 -9.19 -20.81
C ARG A 35 13.99 -10.18 -19.74
N ARG A 36 12.74 -10.67 -19.82
CA ARG A 36 12.18 -11.65 -18.90
C ARG A 36 12.23 -11.19 -17.46
N GLN A 37 11.81 -9.93 -17.30
CA GLN A 37 11.87 -9.21 -16.06
C GLN A 37 10.49 -8.64 -15.76
N ARG A 38 10.07 -8.80 -14.51
CA ARG A 38 8.85 -8.24 -13.96
C ARG A 38 9.23 -7.22 -12.89
N SER A 39 8.76 -5.99 -13.05
CA SER A 39 8.95 -4.90 -12.10
C SER A 39 7.61 -4.36 -11.62
N ALA A 40 7.53 -4.01 -10.33
CA ALA A 40 6.38 -3.30 -9.80
C ALA A 40 6.31 -1.88 -10.38
N VAL A 41 5.09 -1.40 -10.62
CA VAL A 41 4.85 -0.06 -11.21
C VAL A 41 4.67 1.00 -10.12
N TYR A 42 3.89 0.68 -9.09
CA TYR A 42 3.46 1.66 -8.09
C TYR A 42 4.40 1.72 -6.87
N TRP A 43 5.10 0.63 -6.55
CA TRP A 43 6.03 0.54 -5.41
C TRP A 43 7.40 0.03 -5.84
N ASN A 44 8.38 0.17 -4.95
CA ASN A 44 9.73 -0.35 -5.16
C ASN A 44 9.81 -1.81 -4.70
N GLU A 45 10.11 -2.70 -5.63
CA GLU A 45 10.35 -4.11 -5.38
C GLU A 45 11.54 -4.58 -6.23
N PRO A 46 12.37 -5.52 -5.75
CA PRO A 46 13.38 -6.13 -6.60
C PRO A 46 12.77 -6.74 -7.87
N VAL A 47 13.41 -6.52 -9.00
CA VAL A 47 12.97 -7.09 -10.28
C VAL A 47 12.98 -8.61 -10.16
N THR A 48 11.87 -9.23 -10.56
CA THR A 48 11.68 -10.68 -10.50
C THR A 48 11.79 -11.28 -11.90
N GLU A 49 12.33 -12.50 -11.98
CA GLU A 49 12.51 -13.18 -13.25
C GLU A 49 11.18 -13.74 -13.77
N VAL A 50 11.00 -13.68 -15.08
CA VAL A 50 9.86 -14.24 -15.79
C VAL A 50 10.33 -15.47 -16.57
N ARG A 51 9.72 -16.63 -16.31
CA ARG A 51 10.21 -17.92 -16.81
C ARG A 51 9.20 -18.63 -17.69
N ARG A 52 9.63 -19.11 -18.86
CA ARG A 52 8.84 -20.10 -19.62
C ARG A 52 9.09 -21.45 -18.99
N CYS A 53 8.03 -22.08 -18.52
CA CYS A 53 8.18 -23.35 -17.86
C CYS A 53 6.97 -24.24 -18.15
N SER A 54 7.26 -25.46 -18.60
CA SER A 54 6.29 -26.55 -18.76
C SER A 54 6.53 -27.68 -17.76
N TRP A 55 7.52 -27.54 -16.86
CA TRP A 55 7.99 -28.57 -15.96
C TRP A 55 8.08 -28.06 -14.53
N PHE A 56 7.42 -28.74 -13.61
CA PHE A 56 7.30 -28.30 -12.22
C PHE A 56 7.69 -29.41 -11.26
N TYR A 57 8.13 -29.03 -10.08
CA TYR A 57 8.24 -29.95 -8.96
C TYR A 57 7.46 -29.48 -7.74
N LYS A 58 7.07 -30.43 -6.89
CA LYS A 58 6.46 -30.18 -5.60
C LYS A 58 7.10 -31.08 -4.56
N GLY A 59 7.74 -30.49 -3.55
CA GLY A 59 8.28 -31.22 -2.42
C GLY A 59 7.17 -31.78 -1.52
N ALA A 60 7.52 -32.73 -0.65
CA ALA A 60 6.54 -33.42 0.18
C ALA A 60 5.81 -32.51 1.19
N ILE A 61 6.43 -31.39 1.58
CA ILE A 61 5.86 -30.37 2.47
C ILE A 61 5.39 -29.12 1.72
N ASP A 62 5.68 -29.03 0.42
CA ASP A 62 5.37 -27.83 -0.36
C ASP A 62 3.90 -27.81 -0.70
N THR A 63 3.26 -26.64 -0.53
CA THR A 63 1.85 -26.45 -0.88
C THR A 63 1.66 -26.13 -2.37
N ARG A 64 2.71 -25.62 -3.03
CA ARG A 64 2.68 -25.13 -4.41
C ARG A 64 3.75 -25.80 -5.28
N TYR A 65 3.45 -25.89 -6.57
CA TYR A 65 4.42 -26.30 -7.58
C TYR A 65 5.43 -25.18 -7.84
N VAL A 66 6.69 -25.56 -7.98
CA VAL A 66 7.80 -24.67 -8.31
C VAL A 66 8.30 -24.99 -9.72
N PRO A 67 8.46 -23.99 -10.60
CA PRO A 67 9.01 -24.20 -11.94
C PRO A 67 10.47 -24.65 -11.86
N TYR A 68 10.85 -25.61 -12.70
CA TYR A 68 12.25 -25.90 -12.94
C TYR A 68 12.93 -24.76 -13.71
N GLU A 69 14.26 -24.68 -13.58
CA GLU A 69 15.08 -23.86 -14.49
C GLU A 69 14.86 -24.29 -15.95
N GLU A 70 15.03 -23.37 -16.90
CA GLU A 70 14.70 -23.67 -18.29
C GLU A 70 15.60 -24.72 -18.91
N ASN A 71 16.90 -24.67 -18.62
CA ASN A 71 17.84 -25.70 -19.08
C ASN A 71 17.44 -27.10 -18.58
N VAL A 72 16.99 -27.20 -17.32
CA VAL A 72 16.46 -28.43 -16.74
C VAL A 72 15.17 -28.83 -17.43
N SER A 73 14.25 -27.89 -17.63
CA SER A 73 12.97 -28.12 -18.31
C SER A 73 13.16 -28.62 -19.74
N THR A 74 14.11 -28.06 -20.51
CA THR A 74 14.46 -28.51 -21.86
C THR A 74 14.98 -29.95 -21.85
N ARG A 75 15.89 -30.28 -20.93
CA ARG A 75 16.42 -31.64 -20.79
C ARG A 75 15.34 -32.65 -20.40
N LEU A 76 14.43 -32.26 -19.50
CA LEU A 76 13.29 -33.07 -19.11
C LEU A 76 12.34 -33.29 -20.31
N GLU A 77 12.07 -32.25 -21.10
CA GLU A 77 11.23 -32.34 -22.29
C GLU A 77 11.84 -33.24 -23.38
N GLU A 78 13.15 -33.14 -23.63
CA GLU A 78 13.86 -33.98 -24.59
C GLU A 78 13.79 -35.46 -24.20
N GLU A 79 14.09 -35.79 -22.95
CA GLU A 79 14.01 -37.18 -22.48
C GLU A 79 12.59 -37.70 -22.39
N PHE A 80 11.62 -36.86 -22.01
CA PHE A 80 10.20 -37.23 -22.02
C PHE A 80 9.70 -37.50 -23.44
N LYS A 81 10.13 -36.72 -24.43
CA LYS A 81 9.82 -36.93 -25.84
C LYS A 81 10.37 -38.28 -26.32
N ILE A 82 11.60 -38.63 -25.96
CA ILE A 82 12.18 -39.94 -26.27
C ILE A 82 11.38 -41.06 -25.60
N ALA A 83 11.10 -40.94 -24.30
CA ALA A 83 10.33 -41.93 -23.54
C ALA A 83 8.96 -42.19 -24.18
N THR A 84 8.27 -41.12 -24.57
CA THR A 84 6.92 -41.19 -25.16
C THR A 84 6.94 -41.76 -26.58
N THR A 85 7.87 -41.32 -27.43
CA THR A 85 7.94 -41.78 -28.84
C THR A 85 8.44 -43.22 -28.96
N THR A 86 9.32 -43.66 -28.07
CA THR A 86 9.82 -45.05 -28.03
C THR A 86 8.97 -45.96 -27.16
N ASN A 87 8.05 -45.39 -26.37
CA ASN A 87 7.29 -46.08 -25.32
C ASN A 87 8.18 -46.84 -24.31
N VAL A 88 9.38 -46.31 -24.04
CA VAL A 88 10.33 -46.87 -23.06
C VAL A 88 10.39 -45.96 -21.83
N TRP A 89 9.85 -46.45 -20.72
CA TRP A 89 9.81 -45.77 -19.43
C TRP A 89 10.96 -46.21 -18.51
N HIS A 90 10.97 -45.72 -17.27
CA HIS A 90 12.05 -45.85 -16.28
C HIS A 90 13.37 -45.20 -16.68
N ARG A 91 13.31 -44.21 -17.59
CA ARG A 91 14.46 -43.40 -18.00
C ARG A 91 14.82 -42.40 -16.90
N LYS A 92 16.11 -42.09 -16.78
CA LYS A 92 16.67 -41.22 -15.75
C LYS A 92 17.34 -40.00 -16.37
N VAL A 93 17.09 -38.82 -15.80
CA VAL A 93 17.78 -37.57 -16.11
C VAL A 93 18.62 -37.20 -14.90
N GLU A 94 19.93 -37.26 -15.02
CA GLU A 94 20.86 -36.88 -13.96
C GLU A 94 21.28 -35.40 -14.07
N PHE A 95 21.25 -34.70 -12.94
CA PHE A 95 21.66 -33.30 -12.82
C PHE A 95 23.11 -33.18 -12.33
N PRO A 96 23.80 -32.04 -12.55
CA PRO A 96 25.20 -31.85 -12.14
C PRO A 96 25.45 -32.04 -10.64
N ASN A 97 24.42 -31.82 -9.82
CA ASN A 97 24.41 -32.02 -8.37
C ASN A 97 24.08 -33.47 -7.96
N LYS A 98 24.16 -34.45 -8.87
CA LYS A 98 23.82 -35.87 -8.65
C LYS A 98 22.36 -36.13 -8.25
N GLU A 99 21.49 -35.14 -8.36
CA GLU A 99 20.05 -35.37 -8.27
C GLU A 99 19.54 -36.03 -9.55
N THR A 100 18.42 -36.75 -9.48
CA THR A 100 17.91 -37.53 -10.62
C THR A 100 16.41 -37.44 -10.76
N VAL A 101 15.92 -37.14 -11.96
CA VAL A 101 14.49 -37.29 -12.30
C VAL A 101 14.28 -38.62 -13.01
N VAL A 102 13.27 -39.38 -12.58
CA VAL A 102 12.91 -40.68 -13.18
C VAL A 102 11.50 -40.62 -13.75
N PHE A 103 11.37 -41.02 -15.01
CA PHE A 103 10.09 -41.09 -15.72
C PHE A 103 9.51 -42.50 -15.62
N HIS A 104 8.56 -42.73 -14.71
CA HIS A 104 7.90 -44.05 -14.57
C HIS A 104 6.74 -44.23 -15.55
N GLY A 105 6.18 -43.13 -16.07
CA GLY A 105 5.09 -43.13 -17.03
C GLY A 105 4.76 -41.70 -17.46
N PRO A 106 3.77 -41.50 -18.35
CA PRO A 106 3.42 -40.17 -18.87
C PRO A 106 2.93 -39.21 -17.77
N ASN A 107 2.36 -39.76 -16.70
CA ASN A 107 1.80 -39.00 -15.57
C ASN A 107 2.54 -39.24 -14.24
N VAL A 108 3.59 -40.07 -14.23
CA VAL A 108 4.28 -40.47 -12.98
C VAL A 108 5.77 -40.22 -13.13
N MET A 109 6.24 -39.13 -12.53
CA MET A 109 7.61 -38.65 -12.63
C MET A 109 8.09 -38.17 -11.27
N VAL A 110 9.32 -38.53 -10.89
CA VAL A 110 9.81 -38.37 -9.52
C VAL A 110 11.23 -37.82 -9.53
N HIS A 111 11.49 -36.80 -8.71
CA HIS A 111 12.80 -36.18 -8.55
C HIS A 111 13.43 -36.61 -7.22
N PHE A 112 14.52 -37.35 -7.31
CA PHE A 112 15.32 -37.81 -6.18
C PHE A 112 16.41 -36.78 -5.87
N LEU A 113 16.39 -36.28 -4.63
CA LEU A 113 17.37 -35.36 -4.11
C LEU A 113 18.59 -36.12 -3.59
N GLN A 114 19.76 -35.49 -3.58
CA GLN A 114 20.94 -36.08 -2.99
C GLN A 114 20.76 -36.21 -1.47
N GLY A 115 21.08 -37.38 -0.91
CA GLY A 115 21.13 -37.58 0.53
C GLY A 115 22.11 -36.58 1.16
N ALA A 116 21.71 -35.97 2.27
CA ALA A 116 22.52 -34.95 2.94
C ALA A 116 23.95 -35.46 3.24
N ALA A 117 24.91 -34.55 3.12
CA ALA A 117 26.32 -34.82 3.37
C ALA A 117 26.52 -35.49 4.74
N LEU A 118 27.45 -36.45 4.79
CA LEU A 118 27.87 -37.09 6.03
C LEU A 118 28.32 -36.02 7.02
N ASP A 119 27.96 -36.18 8.30
CA ASP A 119 28.57 -35.37 9.34
C ASP A 119 30.07 -35.69 9.49
N VAL A 120 30.79 -34.87 10.25
CA VAL A 120 32.25 -35.02 10.50
C VAL A 120 32.61 -36.40 11.10
N TRP A 121 31.63 -37.14 11.60
CA TRP A 121 31.76 -38.48 12.19
C TRP A 121 31.27 -39.62 11.29
N GLY A 122 30.91 -39.35 10.02
CA GLY A 122 30.51 -40.37 9.05
C GLY A 122 29.10 -40.93 9.28
N ASN A 123 28.25 -40.27 10.06
CA ASN A 123 26.85 -40.64 10.20
C ASN A 123 26.01 -39.96 9.12
N THR A 124 25.06 -40.73 8.59
CA THR A 124 24.01 -40.21 7.72
C THR A 124 22.93 -39.53 8.60
N PRO A 125 22.48 -38.31 8.29
CA PRO A 125 21.28 -37.77 8.93
C PRO A 125 20.10 -38.72 8.62
N GLN A 126 19.46 -39.22 9.67
CA GLN A 126 18.47 -40.31 9.63
C GLN A 126 17.16 -40.01 8.86
N THR A 127 17.01 -38.82 8.28
CA THR A 127 15.84 -38.47 7.46
C THR A 127 16.19 -38.56 5.98
N PRO A 128 15.79 -39.63 5.26
CA PRO A 128 15.88 -39.64 3.81
C PRO A 128 15.06 -38.45 3.27
N SER A 129 15.69 -37.58 2.49
CA SER A 129 14.99 -36.49 1.81
C SER A 129 13.91 -37.11 0.93
N ARG A 130 12.64 -36.88 1.26
CA ARG A 130 11.52 -37.42 0.48
C ARG A 130 11.64 -36.92 -0.96
N PRO A 131 11.47 -37.80 -1.96
CA PRO A 131 11.55 -37.38 -3.35
C PRO A 131 10.44 -36.39 -3.69
N ARG A 132 10.71 -35.48 -4.63
CA ARG A 132 9.74 -34.48 -5.10
C ARG A 132 8.91 -35.05 -6.24
N VAL A 133 7.64 -34.68 -6.31
CA VAL A 133 6.78 -35.03 -7.45
C VAL A 133 7.12 -34.11 -8.61
N VAL A 134 7.28 -34.66 -9.82
CA VAL A 134 7.51 -33.90 -11.05
C VAL A 134 6.25 -33.90 -11.89
N LYS A 135 5.92 -32.73 -12.45
CA LYS A 135 4.74 -32.55 -13.30
C LYS A 135 5.13 -31.85 -14.60
N ARG A 136 4.57 -32.32 -15.70
CA ARG A 136 4.64 -31.71 -17.02
C ARG A 136 3.29 -31.10 -17.38
N GLY A 137 3.32 -29.95 -18.05
CA GLY A 137 2.12 -29.27 -18.56
C GLY A 137 1.45 -28.38 -17.52
N VAL A 138 0.41 -27.68 -17.96
CA VAL A 138 -0.34 -26.72 -17.14
C VAL A 138 -1.77 -27.16 -16.86
N ASP A 139 -2.17 -28.37 -17.26
CA ASP A 139 -3.57 -28.84 -17.23
C ASP A 139 -4.18 -28.90 -15.82
N GLU A 140 -3.35 -29.06 -14.78
CA GLU A 140 -3.78 -29.06 -13.37
C GLU A 140 -3.60 -27.70 -12.69
N PHE A 141 -3.17 -26.68 -13.42
CA PHE A 141 -3.06 -25.32 -12.91
C PHE A 141 -4.34 -24.57 -13.25
N ASP A 142 -5.01 -24.07 -12.22
CA ASP A 142 -6.07 -23.09 -12.39
C ASP A 142 -5.42 -21.76 -12.79
N ILE A 143 -5.46 -21.43 -14.08
CA ILE A 143 -4.93 -20.18 -14.59
C ILE A 143 -6.05 -19.15 -14.49
N ASP A 144 -6.03 -18.37 -13.41
CA ASP A 144 -6.99 -17.28 -13.24
C ASP A 144 -7.07 -16.42 -14.50
N GLU A 145 -8.30 -16.15 -14.96
CA GLU A 145 -8.56 -15.21 -16.08
C GLU A 145 -8.13 -13.78 -15.74
N GLY A 146 -7.63 -13.55 -14.53
CA GLY A 146 -7.11 -12.29 -14.04
C GLY A 146 -8.21 -11.35 -13.58
N GLU A 147 -7.81 -10.14 -13.20
CA GLU A 147 -8.73 -9.09 -12.80
C GLU A 147 -9.23 -8.31 -14.02
N PRO A 148 -10.46 -7.75 -13.98
CA PRO A 148 -10.95 -6.85 -15.02
C PRO A 148 -9.99 -5.70 -15.30
N ALA A 149 -9.80 -5.34 -16.56
CA ALA A 149 -8.92 -4.22 -16.92
C ALA A 149 -9.49 -2.86 -16.45
N ALA A 150 -10.81 -2.68 -16.54
CA ALA A 150 -11.49 -1.48 -16.11
C ALA A 150 -11.46 -1.35 -14.57
N VAL A 151 -11.24 -0.13 -14.09
CA VAL A 151 -11.21 0.23 -12.67
C VAL A 151 -12.31 1.26 -12.42
N ASP A 152 -13.23 0.96 -11.51
CA ASP A 152 -14.36 1.86 -11.21
C ASP A 152 -14.04 2.82 -10.06
N HIS A 153 -13.06 2.47 -9.22
CA HIS A 153 -12.68 3.24 -8.04
C HIS A 153 -11.24 2.91 -7.65
N VAL A 154 -10.51 3.91 -7.14
CA VAL A 154 -9.16 3.70 -6.58
C VAL A 154 -9.12 4.09 -5.11
N LEU A 155 -8.57 3.21 -4.28
CA LEU A 155 -8.36 3.39 -2.86
C LEU A 155 -6.87 3.44 -2.56
N PHE A 156 -6.35 4.59 -2.12
CA PHE A 156 -4.98 4.68 -1.62
C PHE A 156 -4.95 4.32 -0.13
N LEU A 157 -4.18 3.29 0.22
CA LEU A 157 -4.07 2.81 1.60
C LEU A 157 -2.75 3.26 2.21
N VAL A 158 -2.81 4.23 3.14
CA VAL A 158 -1.68 4.65 3.96
C VAL A 158 -1.59 3.73 5.16
N HIS A 159 -0.54 2.91 5.19
CA HIS A 159 -0.30 2.02 6.31
C HIS A 159 0.18 2.77 7.55
N GLY A 160 0.05 2.09 8.69
CA GLY A 160 0.58 2.55 9.97
C GLY A 160 2.09 2.32 10.11
N ILE A 161 2.50 2.05 11.33
CA ILE A 161 3.89 2.06 11.82
C ILE A 161 4.61 0.76 11.42
N GLY A 162 5.88 0.85 11.03
CA GLY A 162 6.71 -0.30 10.67
C GLY A 162 6.69 -0.70 9.17
N SER A 163 7.68 -1.52 8.78
CA SER A 163 7.73 -2.21 7.47
C SER A 163 6.67 -3.32 7.30
N VAL A 164 5.86 -3.51 8.35
CA VAL A 164 4.89 -4.57 8.55
C VAL A 164 3.55 -3.92 8.90
N CYS A 165 2.46 -4.48 8.38
CA CYS A 165 1.13 -3.88 8.48
C CYS A 165 0.14 -4.63 9.38
N ASP A 166 0.46 -5.86 9.81
CA ASP A 166 -0.45 -6.66 10.64
C ASP A 166 0.26 -7.59 11.64
N LEU A 167 -0.52 -8.26 12.49
CA LEU A 167 -0.05 -9.23 13.49
C LEU A 167 0.65 -10.46 12.89
N LYS A 168 0.60 -10.65 11.55
CA LYS A 168 1.27 -11.74 10.83
C LYS A 168 2.62 -11.32 10.23
N PHE A 169 3.08 -10.11 10.52
CA PHE A 169 4.34 -9.59 10.00
C PHE A 169 4.40 -9.42 8.48
N ARG A 170 3.24 -9.16 7.85
CA ARG A 170 3.14 -8.96 6.40
C ARG A 170 3.45 -7.53 5.99
N LYS A 171 4.04 -7.35 4.81
CA LYS A 171 4.24 -6.01 4.23
C LYS A 171 2.91 -5.40 3.77
N VAL A 172 2.88 -4.08 3.55
CA VAL A 172 1.68 -3.38 3.09
C VAL A 172 1.17 -3.94 1.77
N GLU A 173 2.08 -4.31 0.86
CA GLU A 173 1.75 -4.85 -0.46
C GLU A 173 0.97 -6.17 -0.36
N GLU A 174 1.35 -7.05 0.58
CA GLU A 174 0.66 -8.33 0.80
C GLU A 174 -0.73 -8.15 1.45
N VAL A 175 -0.88 -7.13 2.29
CA VAL A 175 -2.18 -6.81 2.90
C VAL A 175 -3.13 -6.25 1.85
N VAL A 176 -2.66 -5.33 0.99
CA VAL A 176 -3.52 -4.79 -0.07
C VAL A 176 -3.90 -5.86 -1.11
N ASP A 177 -3.05 -6.85 -1.37
CA ASP A 177 -3.40 -7.99 -2.23
C ASP A 177 -4.62 -8.77 -1.70
N GLU A 178 -4.67 -9.02 -0.39
CA GLU A 178 -5.84 -9.66 0.25
C GLU A 178 -7.07 -8.76 0.15
N PHE A 179 -6.92 -7.45 0.38
CA PHE A 179 -8.02 -6.48 0.21
C PHE A 179 -8.56 -6.47 -1.22
N ARG A 180 -7.71 -6.50 -2.25
CA ARG A 180 -8.15 -6.55 -3.65
C ARG A 180 -8.89 -7.85 -3.96
N SER A 181 -8.34 -9.00 -3.53
CA SER A 181 -9.00 -10.29 -3.74
C SER A 181 -10.37 -10.35 -3.07
N LEU A 182 -10.46 -9.93 -1.80
CA LEU A 182 -11.73 -9.87 -1.07
C LEU A 182 -12.71 -8.89 -1.73
N SER A 183 -12.25 -7.71 -2.12
CA SER A 183 -13.10 -6.70 -2.76
C SER A 183 -13.66 -7.20 -4.09
N LEU A 184 -12.82 -7.80 -4.95
CA LEU A 184 -13.26 -8.38 -6.22
C LEU A 184 -14.24 -9.52 -6.00
N GLN A 185 -13.95 -10.41 -5.05
CA GLN A 185 -14.85 -11.51 -4.69
C GLN A 185 -16.20 -11.02 -4.19
N LEU A 186 -16.25 -9.92 -3.43
CA LEU A 186 -17.48 -9.30 -2.97
C LEU A 186 -18.23 -8.69 -4.17
N VAL A 187 -17.56 -7.98 -5.07
CA VAL A 187 -18.20 -7.45 -6.29
C VAL A 187 -18.84 -8.57 -7.11
N GLN A 188 -18.09 -9.65 -7.36
CA GLN A 188 -18.55 -10.81 -8.12
C GLN A 188 -19.71 -11.54 -7.46
N SER A 189 -19.74 -11.65 -6.13
CA SER A 189 -20.82 -12.37 -5.43
C SER A 189 -22.07 -11.51 -5.21
N HIS A 190 -21.90 -10.24 -4.86
CA HIS A 190 -23.00 -9.34 -4.53
C HIS A 190 -23.63 -8.70 -5.76
N PHE A 191 -22.80 -8.25 -6.69
CA PHE A 191 -23.21 -7.50 -7.88
C PHE A 191 -23.05 -8.34 -9.14
N ARG A 192 -23.20 -9.67 -9.03
CA ARG A 192 -22.98 -10.64 -10.11
C ARG A 192 -23.61 -10.21 -11.44
N SER A 193 -24.89 -9.87 -11.44
CA SER A 193 -25.58 -9.45 -12.67
C SER A 193 -24.96 -8.21 -13.30
N SER A 194 -24.55 -7.23 -12.49
CA SER A 194 -23.89 -6.02 -12.98
C SER A 194 -22.46 -6.29 -13.44
N TYR A 195 -21.77 -7.21 -12.76
CA TYR A 195 -20.42 -7.65 -13.10
C TYR A 195 -20.39 -8.40 -14.43
N ASP A 196 -21.28 -9.39 -14.60
CA ASP A 196 -21.41 -10.18 -15.84
C ASP A 196 -21.84 -9.31 -17.03
N LEU A 197 -22.56 -8.20 -16.79
CA LEU A 197 -22.94 -7.20 -17.80
C LEU A 197 -21.87 -6.12 -18.03
N GLY A 198 -20.74 -6.15 -17.32
CA GLY A 198 -19.66 -5.17 -17.43
C GLY A 198 -20.02 -3.76 -16.92
N ARG A 199 -21.04 -3.62 -16.08
CA ARG A 199 -21.45 -2.34 -15.46
C ARG A 199 -20.64 -2.01 -14.21
N VAL A 200 -20.12 -3.02 -13.54
CA VAL A 200 -19.18 -2.90 -12.43
C VAL A 200 -18.02 -3.85 -12.69
N SER A 201 -16.83 -3.41 -12.32
CA SER A 201 -15.55 -4.05 -12.59
C SER A 201 -14.85 -4.32 -11.26
N ARG A 202 -13.93 -3.45 -10.83
CA ARG A 202 -13.15 -3.64 -9.61
C ARG A 202 -12.76 -2.32 -8.95
N ILE A 203 -12.40 -2.44 -7.68
CA ILE A 203 -11.75 -1.39 -6.89
C ILE A 203 -10.25 -1.69 -6.92
N GLU A 204 -9.44 -0.75 -7.40
CA GLU A 204 -7.99 -0.83 -7.30
C GLU A 204 -7.54 -0.29 -5.95
N VAL A 205 -6.67 -1.02 -5.25
CA VAL A 205 -6.18 -0.62 -3.92
C VAL A 205 -4.67 -0.41 -4.03
N LEU A 206 -4.17 0.80 -3.87
CA LEU A 206 -2.75 1.09 -4.00
C LEU A 206 -2.12 1.40 -2.64
N PRO A 207 -1.03 0.71 -2.25
CA PRO A 207 -0.35 0.98 -1.00
C PRO A 207 0.44 2.29 -1.10
N VAL A 208 0.44 3.08 -0.03
CA VAL A 208 1.24 4.29 0.10
C VAL A 208 2.36 4.02 1.09
N SER A 209 3.54 3.70 0.55
CA SER A 209 4.71 3.33 1.35
C SER A 209 5.51 4.58 1.72
N TRP A 210 5.60 4.88 3.02
CA TRP A 210 6.32 6.06 3.53
C TRP A 210 7.41 5.72 4.56
N HIS A 211 7.27 4.59 5.26
CA HIS A 211 8.16 4.18 6.36
C HIS A 211 9.63 4.02 5.90
N ALA A 212 9.88 3.45 4.72
CA ALA A 212 11.24 3.28 4.19
C ALA A 212 12.01 4.60 4.00
N THR A 213 11.30 5.71 3.79
CA THR A 213 11.91 7.04 3.64
C THR A 213 12.44 7.59 4.97
N LEU A 214 11.84 7.21 6.11
CA LEU A 214 12.30 7.61 7.44
C LEU A 214 13.30 6.64 8.07
N HIS A 215 13.11 5.35 7.83
CA HIS A 215 13.93 4.27 8.41
C HIS A 215 15.02 3.76 7.46
N GLY A 216 15.12 4.32 6.26
CA GLY A 216 16.17 3.99 5.31
C GLY A 216 17.57 4.22 5.88
N GLU A 217 18.56 3.48 5.35
CA GLU A 217 19.96 3.56 5.79
C GLU A 217 20.52 5.00 5.74
N ALA A 218 19.93 5.86 4.90
CA ALA A 218 20.29 7.26 4.74
C ALA A 218 20.04 8.15 5.98
N THR A 219 19.04 7.85 6.82
CA THR A 219 18.78 8.64 8.04
C THR A 219 19.61 8.16 9.23
N GLY A 220 20.04 6.88 9.21
CA GLY A 220 20.83 6.23 10.26
C GLY A 220 20.10 6.08 11.60
N ILE A 221 18.79 6.37 11.64
CA ILE A 221 17.98 6.39 12.86
C ILE A 221 17.85 4.97 13.43
N ASP A 222 17.57 3.98 12.59
CA ASP A 222 17.47 2.58 13.02
C ASP A 222 18.76 2.06 13.65
N ARG A 223 19.92 2.43 13.09
CA ARG A 223 21.21 2.06 13.66
C ARG A 223 21.41 2.70 15.04
N LYS A 224 21.02 3.98 15.21
CA LYS A 224 21.07 4.68 16.50
C LYS A 224 20.10 4.05 17.51
N LEU A 225 18.84 3.80 17.12
CA LEU A 225 17.83 3.14 17.94
C LEU A 225 18.28 1.75 18.38
N LYS A 226 18.81 0.94 17.46
CA LYS A 226 19.33 -0.40 17.77
C LYS A 226 20.49 -0.35 18.76
N SER A 227 21.32 0.70 18.72
CA SER A 227 22.44 0.85 19.65
C SER A 227 22.02 1.18 21.08
N ILE A 228 20.90 1.87 21.26
CA ILE A 228 20.34 2.24 22.58
C ILE A 228 19.30 1.22 23.09
N THR A 229 18.79 0.36 22.20
CA THR A 229 17.84 -0.70 22.57
C THR A 229 18.55 -1.76 23.40
N LEU A 230 18.17 -1.89 24.68
CA LEU A 230 18.73 -2.95 25.53
C LEU A 230 18.31 -4.34 25.04
N ARG A 231 19.13 -5.34 25.32
CA ARG A 231 18.92 -6.73 24.85
C ARG A 231 17.90 -7.52 25.68
N SER A 232 17.44 -6.98 26.81
CA SER A 232 16.43 -7.61 27.66
C SER A 232 15.04 -7.49 27.03
N ILE A 233 14.14 -8.46 27.30
CA ILE A 233 12.73 -8.48 26.83
C ILE A 233 12.57 -8.19 25.31
N PRO A 234 13.22 -8.97 24.42
CA PRO A 234 13.31 -8.65 23.00
C PRO A 234 11.94 -8.56 22.29
N LYS A 235 10.96 -9.38 22.69
CA LYS A 235 9.60 -9.35 22.10
C LYS A 235 8.87 -8.04 22.38
N LEU A 236 8.92 -7.56 23.63
CA LEU A 236 8.27 -6.31 24.01
C LEU A 236 8.98 -5.11 23.38
N ARG A 237 10.31 -5.12 23.34
CA ARG A 237 11.08 -4.05 22.70
C ARG A 237 10.92 -3.99 21.19
N HIS A 238 10.77 -5.14 20.53
CA HIS A 238 10.44 -5.18 19.11
C HIS A 238 9.08 -4.52 18.87
N PHE A 239 8.05 -4.86 19.65
CA PHE A 239 6.76 -4.17 19.60
C PHE A 239 6.88 -2.66 19.88
N THR A 240 7.63 -2.25 20.91
CA THR A 240 7.86 -0.83 21.21
C THR A 240 8.56 -0.11 20.07
N ASN A 241 9.59 -0.72 19.48
CA ASN A 241 10.34 -0.11 18.39
C ASN A 241 9.52 -0.04 17.09
N ASP A 242 8.68 -1.03 16.83
CA ASP A 242 7.91 -1.14 15.61
C ASP A 242 6.52 -0.48 15.71
N THR A 243 6.04 -0.13 16.90
CA THR A 243 4.70 0.46 17.12
C THR A 243 4.76 1.79 17.88
N LEU A 244 5.54 1.93 18.95
CA LEU A 244 5.55 3.17 19.73
C LEU A 244 6.51 4.23 19.16
N LEU A 245 7.60 3.82 18.50
CA LEU A 245 8.58 4.78 17.97
C LEU A 245 8.04 5.63 16.84
N ASP A 246 7.31 5.12 15.83
CA ASP A 246 6.84 6.03 14.78
C ASP A 246 5.69 6.92 15.25
N ILE A 247 4.95 6.54 16.30
CA ILE A 247 4.08 7.48 17.04
C ILE A 247 4.93 8.60 17.64
N LEU A 248 6.03 8.27 18.32
CA LEU A 248 6.95 9.27 18.91
C LEU A 248 7.66 10.10 17.84
N PHE A 249 7.93 9.54 16.65
CA PHE A 249 8.41 10.31 15.52
C PHE A 249 7.34 11.24 14.99
N TYR A 250 6.09 10.79 14.89
CA TYR A 250 5.02 11.68 14.45
C TYR A 250 4.69 12.80 15.44
N THR A 251 4.92 12.59 16.75
CA THR A 251 4.85 13.69 17.74
C THR A 251 6.07 14.61 17.70
N SER A 252 7.18 14.18 17.11
CA SER A 252 8.35 15.02 16.88
C SER A 252 8.11 15.95 15.69
N PRO A 253 8.19 17.28 15.86
CA PRO A 253 7.84 18.21 14.78
C PRO A 253 8.72 18.07 13.51
N VAL A 254 9.99 17.70 13.65
CA VAL A 254 10.92 17.50 12.52
C VAL A 254 10.55 16.28 11.69
N TYR A 255 10.25 15.16 12.36
CA TYR A 255 9.87 13.93 11.68
C TYR A 255 8.44 14.01 11.16
N CYS A 256 7.53 14.66 11.89
CA CYS A 256 6.17 14.94 11.43
C CYS A 256 6.15 15.67 10.08
N GLN A 257 6.97 16.73 9.93
CA GLN A 257 7.07 17.46 8.67
C GLN A 257 7.54 16.55 7.51
N THR A 258 8.54 15.70 7.77
CA THR A 258 9.05 14.75 6.77
C THR A 258 7.99 13.73 6.40
N ILE A 259 7.34 13.09 7.37
CA ILE A 259 6.24 12.13 7.18
C ILE A 259 5.13 12.73 6.32
N MET A 260 4.67 13.93 6.70
CA MET A 260 3.58 14.61 6.01
C MET A 260 3.92 14.93 4.55
N GLN A 261 5.13 15.42 4.29
CA GLN A 261 5.62 15.70 2.93
C GLN A 261 5.76 14.43 2.10
N THR A 262 6.32 13.35 2.69
CA THR A 262 6.46 12.06 2.02
C THR A 262 5.10 11.50 1.64
N VAL A 263 4.16 11.40 2.59
CA VAL A 263 2.82 10.85 2.35
C VAL A 263 2.05 11.68 1.33
N GLY A 264 2.01 13.02 1.48
CA GLY A 264 1.29 13.88 0.54
C GLY A 264 1.88 13.86 -0.88
N SER A 265 3.21 13.89 -1.00
CA SER A 265 3.88 13.80 -2.30
C SER A 265 3.68 12.44 -2.95
N GLU A 266 3.72 11.37 -2.16
CA GLU A 266 3.54 10.00 -2.65
C GLU A 266 2.11 9.75 -3.11
N LEU A 267 1.09 10.24 -2.39
CA LEU A 267 -0.30 10.20 -2.83
C LEU A 267 -0.48 10.88 -4.20
N ASN A 268 0.08 12.08 -4.37
CA ASN A 268 0.02 12.80 -5.65
C ASN A 268 0.78 12.06 -6.76
N ARG A 269 1.98 11.53 -6.46
CA ARG A 269 2.78 10.75 -7.42
C ARG A 269 2.01 9.51 -7.89
N LEU A 270 1.45 8.74 -6.95
CA LEU A 270 0.70 7.52 -7.24
C LEU A 270 -0.57 7.82 -8.01
N TYR A 271 -1.31 8.88 -7.66
CA TYR A 271 -2.50 9.30 -8.39
C TYR A 271 -2.18 9.70 -9.84
N ASN A 272 -1.16 10.54 -10.05
CA ASN A 272 -0.74 10.94 -11.39
C ASN A 272 -0.25 9.74 -12.22
N LEU A 273 0.52 8.83 -11.61
CA LEU A 273 0.96 7.60 -12.26
C LEU A 273 -0.23 6.70 -12.64
N PHE A 274 -1.19 6.54 -11.73
CA PHE A 274 -2.40 5.76 -11.97
C PHE A 274 -3.21 6.34 -13.14
N LEU A 275 -3.41 7.66 -13.22
CA LEU A 275 -4.09 8.30 -14.34
C LEU A 275 -3.33 8.15 -15.66
N ASN A 276 -2.00 8.29 -15.65
CA ASN A 276 -1.18 8.07 -16.84
C ASN A 276 -1.34 6.65 -17.40
N ARG A 277 -1.55 5.66 -16.53
CA ARG A 277 -1.75 4.26 -16.92
C ARG A 277 -3.20 3.92 -17.25
N ASN A 278 -4.14 4.69 -16.72
CA ASN A 278 -5.58 4.49 -16.88
C ASN A 278 -6.21 5.78 -17.42
N PRO A 279 -5.91 6.20 -18.66
CA PRO A 279 -6.34 7.50 -19.21
C PRO A 279 -7.86 7.65 -19.32
N ASN A 280 -8.60 6.53 -19.35
CA ASN A 280 -10.06 6.50 -19.42
C ASN A 280 -10.72 6.36 -18.03
N PHE A 281 -9.97 6.48 -16.94
CA PHE A 281 -10.51 6.37 -15.59
C PHE A 281 -11.47 7.54 -15.31
N GLN A 282 -12.72 7.21 -14.98
CA GLN A 282 -13.77 8.17 -14.59
C GLN A 282 -14.32 7.87 -13.18
N GLY A 283 -13.63 7.00 -12.45
CA GLY A 283 -14.05 6.52 -11.15
C GLY A 283 -13.77 7.49 -10.00
N GLY A 284 -14.25 7.10 -8.82
CA GLY A 284 -13.97 7.83 -7.58
C GLY A 284 -12.59 7.52 -7.00
N VAL A 285 -12.07 8.43 -6.19
CA VAL A 285 -10.87 8.22 -5.38
C VAL A 285 -11.25 8.19 -3.91
N SER A 286 -10.66 7.30 -3.13
CA SER A 286 -10.80 7.32 -1.67
C SER A 286 -9.47 7.07 -1.00
N LEU A 287 -9.39 7.44 0.27
CA LEU A 287 -8.23 7.23 1.11
C LEU A 287 -8.59 6.25 2.23
N GLY A 288 -7.70 5.33 2.51
CA GLY A 288 -7.76 4.46 3.67
C GLY A 288 -6.52 4.69 4.52
N GLY A 289 -6.69 4.83 5.82
CA GLY A 289 -5.60 4.84 6.78
C GLY A 289 -5.71 3.65 7.70
N HIS A 290 -4.60 3.03 8.06
CA HIS A 290 -4.55 2.06 9.15
C HIS A 290 -3.71 2.61 10.30
N SER A 291 -4.21 2.54 11.54
CA SER A 291 -3.49 2.98 12.74
C SER A 291 -2.93 4.41 12.60
N LEU A 292 -1.61 4.63 12.72
CA LEU A 292 -0.99 5.94 12.52
C LEU A 292 -1.24 6.53 11.12
N GLY A 293 -1.37 5.69 10.09
CA GLY A 293 -1.71 6.14 8.73
C GLY A 293 -3.03 6.91 8.68
N SER A 294 -4.00 6.52 9.52
CA SER A 294 -5.25 7.26 9.69
C SER A 294 -5.05 8.64 10.30
N LEU A 295 -4.18 8.77 11.30
CA LEU A 295 -3.87 10.07 11.91
C LEU A 295 -3.15 11.00 10.92
N ILE A 296 -2.20 10.46 10.16
CA ILE A 296 -1.49 11.22 9.11
C ILE A 296 -2.49 11.72 8.07
N LEU A 297 -3.37 10.86 7.58
CA LEU A 297 -4.40 11.23 6.60
C LEU A 297 -5.41 12.23 7.17
N PHE A 298 -5.84 12.05 8.42
CA PHE A 298 -6.74 13.00 9.08
C PHE A 298 -6.12 14.39 9.14
N ASP A 299 -4.88 14.49 9.63
CA ASP A 299 -4.16 15.77 9.70
C ASP A 299 -3.93 16.36 8.30
N LEU A 300 -3.58 15.54 7.30
CA LEU A 300 -3.43 15.99 5.91
C LEU A 300 -4.73 16.56 5.35
N LEU A 301 -5.84 15.82 5.51
CA LEU A 301 -7.17 16.16 4.98
C LEU A 301 -7.76 17.39 5.68
N TYR A 302 -7.59 17.50 7.00
CA TYR A 302 -8.06 18.64 7.79
C TYR A 302 -7.42 19.96 7.34
N HIS A 303 -6.19 19.91 6.81
CA HIS A 303 -5.45 21.08 6.32
C HIS A 303 -5.50 21.23 4.78
N GLN A 304 -6.40 20.53 4.10
CA GLN A 304 -6.65 20.78 2.68
C GLN A 304 -7.45 22.07 2.49
N LYS A 305 -7.18 22.75 1.38
CA LYS A 305 -7.95 23.92 0.96
C LYS A 305 -8.96 23.48 -0.09
N PRO A 306 -10.25 23.87 0.06
CA PRO A 306 -11.20 23.74 -1.03
C PRO A 306 -10.65 24.42 -2.28
N PRO A 307 -10.98 23.91 -3.49
CA PRO A 307 -10.67 24.65 -4.71
C PRO A 307 -11.29 26.05 -4.60
N PRO A 308 -10.65 27.09 -5.16
CA PRO A 308 -11.25 28.41 -5.22
C PRO A 308 -12.64 28.27 -5.84
N GLN A 309 -13.68 28.59 -5.07
CA GLN A 309 -15.00 28.78 -5.66
C GLN A 309 -14.85 29.97 -6.61
N ASP A 310 -15.16 29.79 -7.90
CA ASP A 310 -15.33 30.91 -8.82
C ASP A 310 -16.36 31.84 -8.19
N GLN A 311 -15.89 32.95 -7.63
CA GLN A 311 -16.76 33.95 -7.04
C GLN A 311 -17.66 34.45 -8.15
N ALA A 312 -18.95 34.11 -8.09
CA ALA A 312 -19.96 34.87 -8.78
C ALA A 312 -19.75 36.35 -8.40
N PRO A 313 -19.76 37.28 -9.37
CA PRO A 313 -19.48 38.68 -9.08
C PRO A 313 -20.45 39.17 -7.99
N PRO A 314 -19.96 39.91 -6.98
CA PRO A 314 -20.82 40.41 -5.93
C PRO A 314 -21.93 41.24 -6.56
N ALA A 315 -23.18 40.87 -6.26
CA ALA A 315 -24.35 41.65 -6.64
C ALA A 315 -24.12 43.09 -6.15
N ALA A 316 -24.32 44.04 -7.06
CA ALA A 316 -24.21 45.46 -6.76
C ALA A 316 -25.18 45.81 -5.62
N ASP A 317 -24.63 46.09 -4.45
CA ASP A 317 -25.41 46.54 -3.30
C ASP A 317 -25.73 48.03 -3.51
N SER A 318 -27.01 48.31 -3.74
CA SER A 318 -27.57 49.64 -3.81
C SER A 318 -27.60 50.27 -2.41
N SER A 319 -26.80 51.31 -2.25
CA SER A 319 -26.85 52.39 -1.26
C SER A 319 -28.13 52.51 -0.42
N VAL A 320 -27.97 52.58 0.91
CA VAL A 320 -28.63 53.60 1.73
C VAL A 320 -27.66 54.07 2.81
N ASP A 321 -27.28 55.34 2.69
CA ASP A 321 -26.51 56.12 3.66
C ASP A 321 -27.25 56.25 5.01
N THR A 322 -26.50 56.21 6.11
CA THR A 322 -26.86 57.03 7.27
C THR A 322 -25.62 57.47 8.02
N ASN A 323 -25.35 58.76 7.91
CA ASN A 323 -24.30 59.51 8.61
C ASN A 323 -24.56 59.54 10.12
N THR A 324 -23.51 59.31 10.91
CA THR A 324 -23.30 60.01 12.18
C THR A 324 -21.81 60.32 12.33
N ILE A 325 -21.54 61.62 12.36
CA ILE A 325 -20.28 62.30 12.67
C ILE A 325 -20.13 62.32 14.19
N ASP A 326 -18.90 62.16 14.69
CA ASP A 326 -18.37 62.98 15.78
C ASP A 326 -16.83 62.97 15.72
N ASP A 327 -16.29 64.16 15.43
CA ASP A 327 -14.90 64.60 15.64
C ASP A 327 -14.54 64.50 17.14
N GLU A 328 -13.29 64.47 17.63
CA GLU A 328 -12.22 65.43 17.39
C GLU A 328 -10.97 64.96 18.18
N ASN A 329 -9.77 65.19 17.63
CA ASN A 329 -8.72 66.05 18.22
C ASN A 329 -7.27 65.55 18.04
N SER A 330 -6.43 66.53 17.70
CA SER A 330 -5.13 66.49 17.05
C SER A 330 -4.02 67.07 17.94
N ASN A 331 -2.76 66.61 17.81
CA ASN A 331 -1.56 67.45 17.53
C ASN A 331 -0.21 66.68 17.47
N PRO A 332 0.88 67.27 16.91
CA PRO A 332 1.88 66.58 16.08
C PRO A 332 3.36 66.86 16.47
N GLY A 333 4.29 66.31 15.66
CA GLY A 333 5.73 66.69 15.60
C GLY A 333 6.68 65.60 16.15
N ALA A 334 7.80 65.21 15.52
CA ALA A 334 8.59 65.85 14.47
C ALA A 334 9.53 64.85 13.74
N ALA A 335 9.70 65.12 12.43
CA ALA A 335 10.87 65.04 11.55
C ALA A 335 11.90 63.89 11.62
N GLY A 336 12.09 63.24 10.46
CA GLY A 336 13.31 62.51 10.08
C GLY A 336 13.28 61.99 8.64
N ASN A 337 13.88 62.72 7.70
CA ASN A 337 14.03 62.42 6.26
C ASN A 337 14.67 61.05 5.94
N LYS A 338 14.20 60.37 4.87
CA LYS A 338 14.98 59.98 3.65
C LYS A 338 14.18 59.13 2.63
N VAL A 339 14.41 59.40 1.34
CA VAL A 339 13.86 58.77 0.10
C VAL A 339 14.81 57.62 -0.38
N PRO A 340 14.36 56.63 -1.20
CA PRO A 340 14.84 55.23 -1.22
C PRO A 340 15.92 54.94 -2.28
N PRO A 341 16.48 53.71 -2.38
CA PRO A 341 15.92 52.71 -3.31
C PRO A 341 16.05 51.22 -2.91
N ASP A 342 15.16 50.44 -3.54
CA ASP A 342 15.12 49.02 -3.93
C ASP A 342 16.13 47.94 -3.43
N GLN A 343 15.58 46.74 -3.21
CA GLN A 343 16.13 45.36 -3.26
C GLN A 343 16.21 44.50 -1.98
N ARG A 344 15.39 43.44 -2.04
CA ARG A 344 15.56 42.06 -1.52
C ARG A 344 15.89 41.91 -0.02
N LYS A 345 14.92 41.39 0.73
CA LYS A 345 15.12 40.28 1.68
C LYS A 345 13.79 39.68 2.15
N LEU A 346 13.80 38.35 2.25
CA LEU A 346 12.80 37.48 2.84
C LEU A 346 12.25 38.05 4.15
N ASN A 347 10.94 38.20 4.27
CA ASN A 347 10.29 38.36 5.56
C ASN A 347 9.33 37.18 5.79
N HIS A 348 9.90 36.15 6.41
CA HIS A 348 9.17 35.22 7.26
C HIS A 348 8.39 36.02 8.31
N GLN A 349 7.06 36.05 8.18
CA GLN A 349 6.19 36.43 9.28
C GLN A 349 5.56 35.15 9.83
N VAL A 350 6.11 34.70 10.95
CA VAL A 350 5.69 33.51 11.70
C VAL A 350 4.79 33.97 12.83
N SER A 351 3.54 33.51 12.84
CA SER A 351 2.61 33.69 13.96
C SER A 351 2.46 32.37 14.70
N TYR A 352 2.64 32.41 16.02
CA TYR A 352 2.58 31.28 16.92
C TYR A 352 1.29 31.37 17.74
N MET A 353 0.49 30.30 17.79
CA MET A 353 -0.37 30.06 18.95
C MET A 353 0.29 28.97 19.79
N MET A 354 0.83 29.37 20.95
CA MET A 354 1.36 28.46 21.97
C MET A 354 0.26 28.14 22.98
N GLY A 355 0.05 26.84 23.23
CA GLY A 355 -0.13 26.37 24.60
C GLY A 355 1.22 26.46 25.35
N ASN A 356 1.19 26.51 26.68
CA ASN A 356 2.28 27.06 27.49
C ASN A 356 3.64 26.31 27.46
N ALA A 357 4.68 27.14 27.29
CA ALA A 357 6.09 27.03 27.70
C ALA A 357 7.03 26.03 26.98
N GLY A 358 7.89 26.58 26.11
CA GLY A 358 9.33 26.25 26.15
C GLY A 358 9.93 25.43 25.01
N THR A 359 9.17 25.05 23.98
CA THR A 359 9.75 24.41 22.79
C THR A 359 9.34 25.19 21.55
N GLY A 360 10.30 25.81 20.86
CA GLY A 360 10.05 26.38 19.53
C GLY A 360 9.65 25.26 18.59
N GLN A 361 8.36 24.99 18.49
CA GLN A 361 7.81 23.97 17.61
C GLN A 361 7.76 24.51 16.18
N PRO A 362 8.33 23.81 15.19
CA PRO A 362 8.21 24.19 13.79
C PRO A 362 6.77 24.04 13.30
N CYS A 363 6.34 25.01 12.48
CA CYS A 363 5.08 24.99 11.75
C CYS A 363 5.12 23.86 10.71
N ILE A 364 4.10 22.99 10.72
CA ILE A 364 3.97 21.90 9.75
C ILE A 364 3.33 22.46 8.48
N SER A 365 4.02 22.34 7.36
CA SER A 365 3.50 22.56 6.02
C SER A 365 2.83 21.28 5.51
N TYR A 366 1.52 21.36 5.24
CA TYR A 366 0.70 20.26 4.73
C TYR A 366 0.61 20.31 3.20
N PRO A 367 1.12 19.29 2.48
CA PRO A 367 0.96 19.19 1.03
C PRO A 367 -0.52 19.22 0.63
N GLN A 368 -0.81 19.83 -0.51
CA GLN A 368 -2.16 19.79 -1.08
C GLN A 368 -2.26 18.61 -2.04
N LEU A 369 -3.36 17.87 -1.95
CA LEU A 369 -3.67 16.76 -2.85
C LEU A 369 -4.11 17.31 -4.21
N THR A 370 -3.67 16.67 -5.29
CA THR A 370 -4.09 17.02 -6.66
C THR A 370 -5.43 16.40 -7.05
N PHE A 371 -6.12 15.75 -6.10
CA PHE A 371 -7.41 15.11 -6.25
C PHE A 371 -8.24 15.30 -4.98
N GLN A 372 -9.56 15.09 -5.11
CA GLN A 372 -10.50 15.19 -4.00
C GLN A 372 -11.02 13.79 -3.65
N PRO A 373 -10.66 13.23 -2.49
CA PRO A 373 -11.19 11.94 -2.06
C PRO A 373 -12.69 12.04 -1.79
N LEU A 374 -13.47 11.06 -2.26
CA LEU A 374 -14.89 10.93 -1.93
C LEU A 374 -15.11 10.48 -0.49
N ALA A 375 -14.20 9.63 0.02
CA ALA A 375 -14.29 9.06 1.35
C ALA A 375 -12.89 8.83 1.94
N PHE A 376 -12.82 9.00 3.25
CA PHE A 376 -11.69 8.62 4.09
C PHE A 376 -12.13 7.54 5.08
N PHE A 377 -11.51 6.36 4.97
CA PHE A 377 -11.71 5.22 5.87
C PHE A 377 -10.57 5.16 6.89
N ALA A 378 -10.82 5.58 8.12
CA ALA A 378 -9.89 5.44 9.24
C ALA A 378 -10.08 4.07 9.88
N LEU A 379 -9.10 3.18 9.72
CA LEU A 379 -9.13 1.79 10.20
C LEU A 379 -8.28 1.66 11.47
N GLY A 380 -8.85 1.13 12.56
CA GLY A 380 -8.11 0.85 13.80
C GLY A 380 -7.38 2.09 14.34
N SER A 381 -8.07 3.24 14.38
CA SER A 381 -7.41 4.54 14.39
C SER A 381 -7.26 5.19 15.77
N PRO A 382 -6.09 5.80 16.07
CA PRO A 382 -5.88 6.58 17.28
C PRO A 382 -6.25 8.07 17.14
N ILE A 383 -6.94 8.50 16.07
CA ILE A 383 -7.22 9.94 15.80
C ILE A 383 -7.80 10.62 17.04
N ALA A 384 -8.86 10.05 17.64
CA ALA A 384 -9.54 10.68 18.76
C ALA A 384 -8.63 10.87 19.98
N MET A 385 -7.78 9.89 20.30
CA MET A 385 -6.80 10.01 21.37
C MET A 385 -5.85 11.17 21.12
N PHE A 386 -5.33 11.31 19.89
CA PHE A 386 -4.39 12.39 19.56
C PHE A 386 -5.04 13.77 19.53
N VAL A 387 -6.24 13.89 18.97
CA VAL A 387 -7.03 15.13 19.02
C VAL A 387 -7.24 15.57 20.47
N THR A 388 -7.61 14.63 21.35
CA THR A 388 -7.79 14.90 22.79
C THR A 388 -6.48 15.32 23.47
N VAL A 389 -5.38 14.58 23.24
CA VAL A 389 -4.07 14.88 23.84
C VAL A 389 -3.50 16.23 23.36
N ARG A 390 -3.86 16.67 22.15
CA ARG A 390 -3.51 18.00 21.62
C ARG A 390 -4.33 19.14 22.26
N GLY A 391 -5.24 18.84 23.19
CA GLY A 391 -6.05 19.82 23.90
C GLY A 391 -7.34 20.22 23.17
N ILE A 392 -7.76 19.47 22.14
CA ILE A 392 -9.04 19.70 21.46
C ILE A 392 -10.10 18.90 22.21
N GLU A 393 -10.99 19.61 22.90
CA GLU A 393 -12.07 19.00 23.69
C GLU A 393 -13.23 18.50 22.82
N THR A 394 -13.55 19.23 21.75
CA THR A 394 -14.59 18.87 20.78
C THR A 394 -14.24 19.39 19.37
N LEU A 395 -14.66 18.63 18.36
CA LEU A 395 -14.64 19.02 16.95
C LEU A 395 -15.89 19.81 16.54
N GLY A 396 -16.98 19.71 17.32
CA GLY A 396 -18.28 20.30 17.02
C GLY A 396 -19.11 19.50 16.01
N GLU A 397 -20.42 19.74 15.99
CA GLU A 397 -21.37 19.07 15.07
C GLU A 397 -21.17 19.50 13.61
N ASP A 398 -20.63 20.69 13.38
CA ASP A 398 -20.29 21.23 12.06
C ASP A 398 -18.96 20.68 11.51
N PHE A 399 -18.33 19.72 12.20
CA PHE A 399 -17.08 19.12 11.76
C PHE A 399 -17.22 18.48 10.37
N CYS A 400 -16.40 18.95 9.44
CA CYS A 400 -16.23 18.36 8.11
C CYS A 400 -14.78 18.44 7.66
N LEU A 401 -14.34 17.49 6.83
CA LEU A 401 -13.05 17.58 6.16
C LEU A 401 -13.20 18.46 4.90
N PRO A 402 -12.37 19.50 4.69
CA PRO A 402 -12.58 20.51 3.64
C PRO A 402 -12.72 19.99 2.21
N THR A 403 -12.06 18.88 1.87
CA THR A 403 -12.03 18.31 0.51
C THR A 403 -12.42 16.83 0.48
N CYS A 404 -12.99 16.30 1.56
CA CYS A 404 -13.36 14.90 1.69
C CYS A 404 -14.72 14.76 2.40
N PRO A 405 -15.84 14.61 1.67
CA PRO A 405 -17.16 14.64 2.28
C PRO A 405 -17.47 13.40 3.12
N GLY A 406 -16.89 12.25 2.80
CA GLY A 406 -17.09 11.01 3.57
C GLY A 406 -15.98 10.78 4.59
N PHE A 407 -16.33 10.59 5.87
CA PHE A 407 -15.40 10.15 6.91
C PHE A 407 -15.98 8.97 7.69
N PHE A 408 -15.25 7.84 7.70
CA PHE A 408 -15.67 6.60 8.32
C PHE A 408 -14.61 6.14 9.34
N ASN A 409 -14.95 6.16 10.62
CA ASN A 409 -14.12 5.59 11.68
C ASN A 409 -14.51 4.12 11.90
N ILE A 410 -13.67 3.20 11.45
CA ILE A 410 -13.92 1.75 11.49
C ILE A 410 -12.93 1.10 12.45
N PHE A 411 -13.45 0.36 13.41
CA PHE A 411 -12.61 -0.26 14.44
C PHE A 411 -13.15 -1.61 14.90
N HIS A 412 -12.23 -2.44 15.38
CA HIS A 412 -12.58 -3.69 16.06
C HIS A 412 -12.64 -3.44 17.58
N PRO A 413 -13.64 -3.97 18.32
CA PRO A 413 -13.78 -3.72 19.76
C PRO A 413 -12.59 -4.16 20.63
N PHE A 414 -11.75 -5.05 20.10
CA PHE A 414 -10.55 -5.54 20.79
C PHE A 414 -9.24 -4.94 20.25
N ASP A 415 -9.33 -3.92 19.38
CA ASP A 415 -8.16 -3.18 18.94
C ASP A 415 -7.72 -2.19 20.04
N PRO A 416 -6.53 -2.34 20.62
CA PRO A 416 -6.08 -1.50 21.75
C PRO A 416 -5.73 -0.07 21.34
N VAL A 417 -5.60 0.24 20.05
CA VAL A 417 -5.24 1.58 19.55
C VAL A 417 -6.38 2.29 18.85
N ALA A 418 -7.55 1.66 18.72
CA ALA A 418 -8.71 2.25 18.09
C ALA A 418 -9.58 3.03 19.09
N TYR A 419 -9.88 4.29 18.75
CA TYR A 419 -10.70 5.18 19.58
C TYR A 419 -11.91 5.71 18.81
N ARG A 420 -13.01 5.96 19.54
CA ARG A 420 -14.26 6.49 18.99
C ARG A 420 -14.15 7.99 18.72
N MET A 421 -14.74 8.43 17.62
CA MET A 421 -14.72 9.84 17.19
C MET A 421 -16.00 10.58 17.60
N GLU A 422 -17.10 9.85 17.76
CA GLU A 422 -18.45 10.41 17.95
C GLU A 422 -18.53 11.32 19.19
N THR A 423 -17.83 10.96 20.26
CA THR A 423 -17.78 11.74 21.51
C THR A 423 -17.01 13.05 21.38
N LEU A 424 -16.10 13.15 20.40
CA LEU A 424 -15.44 14.41 20.08
C LEU A 424 -16.35 15.32 19.24
N ILE A 425 -17.26 14.75 18.45
CA ILE A 425 -18.23 15.53 17.68
C ILE A 425 -19.33 16.05 18.62
N ASN A 426 -19.95 15.15 19.38
CA ASN A 426 -20.95 15.47 20.39
C ASN A 426 -20.77 14.56 21.63
N PRO A 427 -20.45 15.12 22.82
CA PRO A 427 -20.23 14.35 24.05
C PRO A 427 -21.39 13.44 24.47
N GLU A 428 -22.63 13.78 24.10
CA GLU A 428 -23.84 13.01 24.43
C GLU A 428 -23.87 11.65 23.70
N LEU A 429 -23.08 11.48 22.63
CA LEU A 429 -22.99 10.23 21.86
C LEU A 429 -22.15 9.14 22.53
N THR A 430 -21.67 9.36 23.76
CA THR A 430 -20.88 8.39 24.52
C THR A 430 -21.57 7.03 24.64
N SER A 431 -22.88 7.01 24.90
CA SER A 431 -23.67 5.78 25.02
C SER A 431 -24.13 5.19 23.68
N LEU A 432 -23.92 5.89 22.56
CA LEU A 432 -24.28 5.38 21.24
C LEU A 432 -23.46 4.12 20.95
N ARG A 433 -24.13 3.05 20.51
CA ARG A 433 -23.42 1.82 20.12
C ARG A 433 -22.86 1.97 18.71
N PRO A 434 -21.65 1.45 18.44
CA PRO A 434 -21.11 1.43 17.09
C PRO A 434 -22.03 0.67 16.13
N VAL A 435 -22.14 1.15 14.90
CA VAL A 435 -22.87 0.46 13.83
C VAL A 435 -22.07 -0.76 13.40
N LEU A 436 -22.71 -1.92 13.39
CA LEU A 436 -22.08 -3.15 12.91
C LEU A 436 -22.06 -3.17 11.38
N ILE A 437 -20.88 -3.36 10.79
CA ILE A 437 -20.75 -3.56 9.35
C ILE A 437 -21.37 -4.93 9.01
N PRO A 438 -22.42 -4.98 8.16
CA PRO A 438 -23.13 -6.21 7.88
C PRO A 438 -22.23 -7.20 7.15
N HIS A 439 -22.27 -8.46 7.59
CA HIS A 439 -21.58 -9.54 6.92
C HIS A 439 -22.37 -10.00 5.70
N HIS A 440 -21.70 -10.22 4.58
CA HIS A 440 -22.36 -10.86 3.46
C HIS A 440 -22.47 -12.38 3.60
N LYS A 441 -23.51 -12.93 2.96
CA LYS A 441 -23.77 -14.36 2.82
C LYS A 441 -22.49 -15.05 2.30
N GLY A 442 -21.91 -15.91 3.13
CA GLY A 442 -20.61 -16.58 2.85
C GLY A 442 -19.53 -16.35 3.91
N ARG A 443 -19.78 -15.56 4.97
CA ARG A 443 -18.80 -15.29 6.06
C ARG A 443 -17.48 -14.68 5.57
N LYS A 444 -17.42 -14.08 4.38
CA LYS A 444 -16.23 -13.33 3.95
C LYS A 444 -16.09 -12.12 4.87
N ARG A 445 -14.98 -12.05 5.59
CA ARG A 445 -14.65 -10.99 6.56
C ARG A 445 -13.46 -10.23 6.01
N MET A 446 -13.54 -8.90 6.02
CA MET A 446 -12.32 -8.10 6.02
C MET A 446 -11.76 -8.16 7.43
N HIS A 447 -10.59 -8.77 7.58
CA HIS A 447 -9.83 -8.73 8.82
C HIS A 447 -9.02 -7.43 8.78
N LEU A 448 -9.44 -6.47 9.61
CA LEU A 448 -8.70 -5.23 9.84
C LEU A 448 -7.48 -5.51 10.72
#